data_AF-A0A968UGW0-F1
#
_entry.id   AF-A0A968UGW0-F1
#
_cell.length_a   1.000
_cell.length_b   1.000
_cell.length_c   1.000
_cell.angle_alpha   90.00
_cell.angle_beta   90.00
_cell.angle_gamma   90.00
#
_symmetry.space_group_name_H-M   'P 1'
#
loop_
_entity.id
_entity.type
_entity.pdbx_description
1 polymer ?
#
loop_
_entity_poly.entity_id
_entity_poly.type
_entity_poly.pdbx_seq_one_letter_code
_entity_poly.pdbx_strand_id
1 'polypeptide(L)'
;MKIGEYFIENIDVSGSKAGNIYIRGGKFAIDKGTIKANTRGDENGGGIDVRLTGDLLVTNDGAIYSNGFGAGQGRKIEIEAENIELSNGGIIVSGANGSGEGANLSISVQNSFKISGKNENTSGVISVTRNIGDAGNVSIKADSLTISDGGFIYGDTDSIVYGKRQPIFQQKFGNWN
;
A
#
# COMPACT_ATOMS: atom_id res chain seq x y z
N MET A 1 -9.63 -14.10 -26.20
CA MET A 1 -8.55 -14.76 -25.43
C MET A 1 -8.27 -13.90 -24.20
N LYS A 2 -8.77 -14.30 -23.02
CA LYS A 2 -8.50 -13.61 -21.73
C LYS A 2 -7.27 -14.30 -21.13
N ILE A 3 -6.19 -13.57 -20.89
CA ILE A 3 -4.95 -14.11 -20.36
C ILE A 3 -4.97 -13.98 -18.84
N GLY A 4 -4.87 -15.14 -18.17
CA GLY A 4 -4.27 -15.40 -16.85
C GLY A 4 -4.64 -14.52 -15.65
N GLU A 5 -5.34 -15.10 -14.67
CA GLU A 5 -5.16 -14.70 -13.27
C GLU A 5 -3.79 -15.21 -12.79
N TYR A 6 -2.92 -14.30 -12.37
CA TYR A 6 -1.61 -14.65 -11.80
C TYR A 6 -1.70 -14.57 -10.27
N PHE A 7 -1.44 -15.71 -9.61
CA PHE A 7 -1.18 -15.78 -8.17
C PHE A 7 0.33 -15.78 -7.98
N ILE A 8 0.82 -14.90 -7.13
CA ILE A 8 2.23 -14.87 -6.73
C ILE A 8 2.38 -15.25 -5.27
N GLU A 9 3.37 -16.11 -4.99
CA GLU A 9 3.77 -16.39 -3.62
C GLU A 9 4.65 -15.27 -3.08
N ASN A 10 5.79 -14.96 -3.72
CA ASN A 10 6.66 -13.87 -3.28
C ASN A 10 7.43 -13.20 -4.43
N ILE A 11 7.45 -11.87 -4.44
CA ILE A 11 8.40 -11.06 -5.21
C ILE A 11 9.17 -10.21 -4.21
N ASP A 12 10.48 -10.39 -4.11
CA ASP A 12 11.31 -9.64 -3.17
C ASP A 12 12.58 -9.10 -3.84
N VAL A 13 12.68 -7.77 -3.91
CA VAL A 13 13.87 -7.05 -4.38
C VAL A 13 14.52 -6.24 -3.24
N SER A 14 14.21 -6.58 -1.98
CA SER A 14 14.72 -5.91 -0.77
C SER A 14 16.24 -6.04 -0.62
N GLY A 15 16.90 -5.02 -0.07
CA GLY A 15 18.36 -4.99 0.04
C GLY A 15 18.89 -3.69 0.62
N SER A 16 20.23 -3.54 0.69
CA SER A 16 20.87 -2.27 1.07
C SER A 16 20.43 -1.14 0.13
N LYS A 17 20.34 -1.45 -1.15
CA LYS A 17 19.70 -0.66 -2.20
C LYS A 17 18.73 -1.56 -2.94
N ALA A 18 17.46 -1.47 -2.59
CA ALA A 18 16.52 -2.38 -3.18
C ALA A 18 16.13 -2.01 -4.61
N GLY A 19 15.66 -3.01 -5.35
CA GLY A 19 15.29 -2.87 -6.77
C GLY A 19 13.96 -2.15 -6.99
N ASN A 20 13.59 -2.03 -8.25
CA ASN A 20 12.24 -1.62 -8.66
C ASN A 20 11.39 -2.85 -8.96
N ILE A 21 10.10 -2.78 -8.65
CA ILE A 21 9.10 -3.75 -9.10
C ILE A 21 8.13 -3.02 -10.01
N TYR A 22 7.97 -3.53 -11.23
CA TYR A 22 6.99 -3.05 -12.20
C TYR A 22 6.00 -4.16 -12.51
N ILE A 23 4.71 -3.90 -12.28
CA ILE A 23 3.63 -4.85 -12.58
C ILE A 23 2.74 -4.20 -13.62
N ARG A 24 2.53 -4.91 -14.72
CA ARG A 24 1.73 -4.48 -15.87
C ARG A 24 0.85 -5.63 -16.31
N GLY A 25 -0.44 -5.39 -16.53
CA GLY A 25 -1.36 -6.46 -16.96
C GLY A 25 -2.82 -6.08 -16.82
N GLY A 26 -3.68 -7.10 -16.92
CA GLY A 26 -5.12 -6.96 -16.68
C GLY A 26 -5.44 -7.08 -15.19
N LYS A 27 -5.89 -8.26 -14.77
CA LYS A 27 -6.12 -8.58 -13.36
C LYS A 27 -4.84 -9.14 -12.72
N PHE A 28 -4.58 -8.73 -11.48
CA PHE A 28 -3.46 -9.23 -10.69
C PHE A 28 -3.90 -9.52 -9.26
N ALA A 29 -3.53 -10.69 -8.73
CA ALA A 29 -3.97 -11.15 -7.42
C ALA A 29 -2.78 -11.56 -6.55
N ILE A 30 -2.80 -11.09 -5.30
CA ILE A 30 -1.87 -11.45 -4.23
C ILE A 30 -2.70 -12.18 -3.18
N ASP A 31 -2.62 -13.50 -3.16
CA ASP A 31 -3.30 -14.34 -2.19
C ASP A 31 -2.26 -14.99 -1.28
N LYS A 32 -2.24 -14.65 0.02
CA LYS A 32 -1.21 -15.09 1.00
C LYS A 32 0.24 -14.75 0.62
N GLY A 33 0.44 -14.00 -0.45
CA GLY A 33 1.74 -13.69 -1.01
C GLY A 33 2.26 -12.32 -0.63
N THR A 34 3.55 -12.07 -0.89
CA THR A 34 4.15 -10.76 -0.61
C THR A 34 4.89 -10.16 -1.80
N ILE A 35 4.77 -8.84 -1.96
CA ILE A 35 5.60 -8.03 -2.85
C ILE A 35 6.41 -7.07 -1.99
N LYS A 36 7.74 -7.11 -2.13
CA LYS A 36 8.65 -6.41 -1.22
C LYS A 36 9.73 -5.67 -2.00
N ALA A 37 9.80 -4.37 -1.78
CA ALA A 37 10.92 -3.53 -2.16
C ALA A 37 11.37 -2.74 -0.93
N ASN A 38 11.92 -3.41 0.09
CA ASN A 38 12.39 -2.73 1.30
C ASN A 38 13.87 -2.31 1.19
N THR A 39 14.19 -1.05 1.48
CA THR A 39 15.57 -0.55 1.54
C THR A 39 16.09 -0.60 2.96
N ARG A 40 17.24 -1.24 3.14
CA ARG A 40 17.90 -1.39 4.45
C ARG A 40 19.16 -0.55 4.60
N GLY A 41 19.70 -0.01 3.52
CA GLY A 41 20.90 0.84 3.53
C GLY A 41 20.57 2.32 3.39
N ASP A 42 21.63 3.13 3.35
CA ASP A 42 21.54 4.59 3.32
C ASP A 42 21.39 5.16 1.91
N GLU A 43 21.52 4.31 0.89
CA GLU A 43 21.24 4.68 -0.49
C GLU A 43 19.75 4.60 -0.84
N ASN A 44 19.30 5.48 -1.73
CA ASN A 44 17.97 5.41 -2.31
C ASN A 44 17.81 4.10 -3.10
N GLY A 45 16.83 3.27 -2.74
CA GLY A 45 16.42 2.13 -3.56
C GLY A 45 15.22 2.47 -4.48
N GLY A 46 14.87 1.56 -5.39
CA GLY A 46 13.69 1.64 -6.27
C GLY A 46 12.29 1.62 -5.64
N GLY A 47 11.20 1.67 -6.41
CA GLY A 47 9.83 1.68 -5.90
C GLY A 47 9.03 0.43 -6.27
N ILE A 48 7.74 0.48 -5.97
CA ILE A 48 6.75 -0.45 -6.53
C ILE A 48 5.78 0.35 -7.39
N ASP A 49 5.72 0.02 -8.67
CA ASP A 49 4.82 0.64 -9.64
C ASP A 49 3.92 -0.45 -10.24
N VAL A 50 2.63 -0.39 -9.92
CA VAL A 50 1.58 -1.32 -10.37
C VAL A 50 0.62 -0.56 -11.28
N ARG A 51 0.52 -0.96 -12.55
CA ARG A 51 -0.44 -0.38 -13.50
C ARG A 51 -1.21 -1.48 -14.19
N LEU A 52 -2.47 -1.58 -13.84
CA LEU A 52 -3.37 -2.62 -14.27
C LEU A 52 -4.51 -2.02 -15.09
N THR A 53 -4.89 -2.69 -16.18
CA THR A 53 -6.11 -2.40 -16.93
C THR A 53 -7.31 -3.17 -16.36
N GLY A 54 -7.19 -3.72 -15.17
CA GLY A 54 -8.21 -4.52 -14.49
C GLY A 54 -8.02 -4.44 -12.98
N ASP A 55 -8.36 -5.52 -12.27
CA ASP A 55 -8.44 -5.50 -10.82
C ASP A 55 -7.10 -5.81 -10.14
N LEU A 56 -6.82 -5.12 -9.03
CA LEU A 56 -5.86 -5.54 -8.02
C LEU A 56 -6.59 -6.20 -6.85
N LEU A 57 -6.29 -7.46 -6.58
CA LEU A 57 -6.79 -8.17 -5.39
C LEU A 57 -5.63 -8.44 -4.44
N VAL A 58 -5.74 -8.02 -3.19
CA VAL A 58 -4.79 -8.35 -2.12
C VAL A 58 -5.59 -9.00 -0.99
N THR A 59 -5.46 -10.32 -0.86
CA THR A 59 -6.35 -11.14 -0.04
C THR A 59 -5.61 -12.12 0.84
N ASN A 60 -6.27 -12.55 1.92
CA ASN A 60 -5.80 -13.63 2.80
C ASN A 60 -4.36 -13.39 3.28
N ASP A 61 -4.14 -12.29 4.00
CA ASP A 61 -2.82 -11.86 4.49
C ASP A 61 -1.80 -11.53 3.38
N GLY A 62 -2.27 -11.32 2.14
CA GLY A 62 -1.46 -10.80 1.05
C GLY A 62 -0.95 -9.39 1.33
N ALA A 63 0.25 -9.05 0.86
CA ALA A 63 0.85 -7.76 1.20
C ALA A 63 1.75 -7.14 0.12
N ILE A 64 1.74 -5.81 0.07
CA ILE A 64 2.68 -4.99 -0.71
C ILE A 64 3.47 -4.10 0.26
N TYR A 65 4.80 -4.19 0.22
CA TYR A 65 5.70 -3.49 1.13
C TYR A 65 6.75 -2.67 0.39
N SER A 66 6.85 -1.39 0.72
CA SER A 66 7.94 -0.51 0.31
C SER A 66 8.40 0.32 1.51
N ASN A 67 9.18 -0.32 2.40
CA ASN A 67 9.68 0.33 3.60
C ASN A 67 11.13 0.80 3.43
N GLY A 68 11.46 1.97 3.96
CA GLY A 68 12.82 2.44 4.19
C GLY A 68 13.25 2.23 5.65
N PHE A 69 14.39 1.60 5.88
CA PHE A 69 14.98 1.37 7.21
C PHE A 69 16.31 2.09 7.44
N GLY A 70 16.97 2.59 6.39
CA GLY A 70 18.18 3.41 6.47
C GLY A 70 17.93 4.89 6.21
N ALA A 71 18.99 5.66 5.97
CA ALA A 71 18.90 7.10 5.68
C ALA A 71 18.40 7.44 4.26
N GLY A 72 18.32 6.44 3.36
CA GLY A 72 17.81 6.63 2.00
C GLY A 72 16.34 7.05 2.00
N GLN A 73 15.94 7.86 1.00
CA GLN A 73 14.59 8.40 0.88
C GLN A 73 13.51 7.31 0.81
N GLY A 74 12.35 7.59 1.40
CA GLY A 74 11.15 6.77 1.37
C GLY A 74 10.66 6.50 -0.05
N ARG A 75 10.35 5.24 -0.30
CA ARG A 75 10.26 4.67 -1.65
C ARG A 75 8.81 4.53 -2.05
N LYS A 76 8.45 5.13 -3.18
CA LYS A 76 7.07 5.28 -3.59
C LYS A 76 6.41 3.94 -3.90
N ILE A 77 5.15 3.82 -3.49
CA ILE A 77 4.21 2.85 -4.05
C ILE A 77 3.23 3.65 -4.91
N GLU A 78 3.16 3.31 -6.19
CA GLU A 78 2.21 3.89 -7.15
C GLU A 78 1.33 2.75 -7.70
N ILE A 79 0.02 2.88 -7.54
CA ILE A 79 -0.94 1.85 -7.98
C ILE A 79 -2.03 2.49 -8.83
N GLU A 80 -2.22 1.96 -10.03
CA GLU A 80 -3.34 2.25 -10.93
C GLU A 80 -4.09 0.96 -11.26
N ALA A 81 -5.40 0.94 -11.05
CA ALA A 81 -6.25 -0.22 -11.34
C ALA A 81 -7.70 0.21 -11.65
N GLU A 82 -8.49 -0.66 -12.27
CA GLU A 82 -9.93 -0.45 -12.43
C GLU A 82 -10.65 -0.57 -11.10
N ASN A 83 -10.36 -1.64 -10.35
CA ASN A 83 -10.84 -1.88 -9.00
C ASN A 83 -9.69 -2.33 -8.10
N ILE A 84 -9.78 -2.02 -6.81
CA ILE A 84 -8.89 -2.55 -5.79
C ILE A 84 -9.73 -3.18 -4.66
N GLU A 85 -9.35 -4.38 -4.25
CA GLU A 85 -9.88 -5.04 -3.06
C GLU A 85 -8.74 -5.41 -2.11
N LEU A 86 -8.85 -4.94 -0.87
CA LEU A 86 -8.06 -5.41 0.27
C LEU A 86 -9.00 -6.15 1.21
N SER A 87 -8.84 -7.48 1.33
CA SER A 87 -9.72 -8.29 2.17
C SER A 87 -8.99 -9.39 2.92
N ASN A 88 -9.58 -9.88 4.02
CA ASN A 88 -9.03 -10.95 4.86
C ASN A 88 -7.55 -10.75 5.26
N GLY A 89 -7.18 -9.56 5.75
CA GLY A 89 -5.79 -9.24 6.14
C GLY A 89 -4.91 -8.69 5.02
N GLY A 90 -5.50 -8.39 3.86
CA GLY A 90 -4.80 -7.75 2.75
C GLY A 90 -4.31 -6.35 3.12
N ILE A 91 -3.00 -6.09 2.94
CA ILE A 91 -2.40 -4.80 3.32
C ILE A 91 -1.47 -4.20 2.27
N ILE A 92 -1.48 -2.88 2.19
CA ILE A 92 -0.48 -2.09 1.45
C ILE A 92 0.23 -1.22 2.46
N VAL A 93 1.55 -1.37 2.55
CA VAL A 93 2.36 -0.69 3.55
C VAL A 93 3.52 0.02 2.88
N SER A 94 3.46 1.34 2.97
CA SER A 94 4.57 2.26 2.71
C SER A 94 5.10 2.75 4.05
N GLY A 95 6.39 2.93 4.22
CA GLY A 95 6.85 3.50 5.49
C GLY A 95 8.33 3.83 5.54
N ALA A 96 8.68 4.69 6.49
CA ALA A 96 10.06 5.00 6.83
C ALA A 96 10.28 4.75 8.33
N ASN A 97 11.02 3.69 8.64
CA ASN A 97 11.47 3.38 10.00
C ASN A 97 12.92 3.84 10.23
N GLY A 98 13.63 4.32 9.19
CA GLY A 98 14.97 4.94 9.28
C GLY A 98 14.91 6.47 9.33
N SER A 99 16.06 7.13 9.29
CA SER A 99 16.17 8.61 9.33
C SER A 99 15.82 9.30 8.00
N GLY A 100 15.54 8.56 6.93
CA GLY A 100 15.13 9.10 5.63
C GLY A 100 13.69 9.62 5.62
N GLU A 101 13.36 10.42 4.60
CA GLU A 101 12.01 10.95 4.36
C GLU A 101 10.97 9.83 4.22
N GLY A 102 9.73 10.11 4.60
CA GLY A 102 8.61 9.18 4.53
C GLY A 102 8.22 8.79 3.11
N ALA A 103 7.83 7.52 2.94
CA ALA A 103 7.52 6.95 1.65
C ALA A 103 6.10 7.33 1.18
N ASN A 104 5.99 8.02 0.04
CA ASN A 104 4.70 8.39 -0.53
C ASN A 104 3.94 7.18 -1.10
N LEU A 105 2.66 7.10 -0.82
CA LEU A 105 1.74 6.12 -1.39
C LEU A 105 0.70 6.85 -2.25
N SER A 106 0.64 6.53 -3.53
CA SER A 106 -0.37 7.02 -4.44
C SER A 106 -1.18 5.87 -5.01
N ILE A 107 -2.50 5.93 -4.84
CA ILE A 107 -3.44 4.94 -5.36
C ILE A 107 -4.50 5.66 -6.18
N SER A 108 -4.61 5.29 -7.46
CA SER A 108 -5.62 5.77 -8.39
C SER A 108 -6.48 4.59 -8.84
N VAL A 109 -7.76 4.60 -8.46
CA VAL A 109 -8.73 3.56 -8.77
C VAL A 109 -9.81 4.14 -9.65
N GLN A 110 -10.06 3.53 -10.79
CA GLN A 110 -11.04 4.08 -11.73
C GLN A 110 -12.46 3.95 -11.19
N ASN A 111 -12.83 2.79 -10.63
CA ASN A 111 -14.20 2.48 -10.24
C ASN A 111 -14.37 2.34 -8.72
N SER A 112 -13.92 1.22 -8.15
CA SER A 112 -14.16 0.90 -6.74
C SER A 112 -12.92 0.47 -5.99
N PHE A 113 -12.67 1.13 -4.85
CA PHE A 113 -11.69 0.71 -3.86
C PHE A 113 -12.44 0.19 -2.63
N LYS A 114 -12.27 -1.10 -2.32
CA LYS A 114 -12.87 -1.76 -1.17
C LYS A 114 -11.81 -2.22 -0.19
N ILE A 115 -12.01 -1.91 1.08
CA ILE A 115 -11.19 -2.38 2.18
C ILE A 115 -12.12 -3.04 3.20
N SER A 116 -12.06 -4.35 3.33
CA SER A 116 -12.85 -5.11 4.31
C SER A 116 -11.93 -5.90 5.22
N GLY A 117 -11.98 -5.63 6.51
CA GLY A 117 -11.34 -6.49 7.50
C GLY A 117 -12.12 -7.80 7.70
N LYS A 118 -11.55 -8.72 8.49
CA LYS A 118 -12.28 -9.90 8.99
C LYS A 118 -11.77 -10.30 10.36
N ASN A 119 -12.63 -10.24 11.38
CA ASN A 119 -12.33 -10.61 12.77
C ASN A 119 -11.11 -9.84 13.31
N GLU A 120 -10.06 -10.54 13.75
CA GLU A 120 -8.81 -9.95 14.23
C GLU A 120 -7.86 -9.50 13.09
N ASN A 121 -8.13 -9.91 11.83
CA ASN A 121 -7.30 -9.54 10.68
C ASN A 121 -7.85 -8.26 10.03
N THR A 122 -7.24 -7.13 10.39
CA THR A 122 -7.53 -5.85 9.76
C THR A 122 -6.90 -5.78 8.37
N SER A 123 -7.67 -5.34 7.38
CA SER A 123 -7.16 -5.05 6.03
C SER A 123 -6.97 -3.55 5.90
N GLY A 124 -5.97 -3.09 5.14
CA GLY A 124 -5.80 -1.65 5.06
C GLY A 124 -4.60 -1.13 4.31
N VAL A 125 -4.58 0.20 4.29
CA VAL A 125 -3.50 1.00 3.75
C VAL A 125 -2.77 1.67 4.90
N ILE A 126 -1.45 1.54 4.92
CA ILE A 126 -0.60 2.07 5.97
C ILE A 126 0.52 2.88 5.34
N SER A 127 0.67 4.13 5.78
CA SER A 127 1.85 4.95 5.53
C SER A 127 2.32 5.57 6.84
N VAL A 128 3.44 5.08 7.40
CA VAL A 128 3.96 5.59 8.67
C VAL A 128 5.41 5.94 8.56
N THR A 129 5.78 7.08 9.16
CA THR A 129 7.17 7.46 9.37
C THR A 129 7.42 7.55 10.87
N ARG A 130 8.38 6.79 11.38
CA ARG A 130 8.60 6.62 12.83
C ARG A 130 9.85 7.35 13.35
N ASN A 131 10.48 8.18 12.52
CA ASN A 131 11.77 8.83 12.79
C ASN A 131 11.76 10.31 12.40
N ILE A 132 12.92 10.99 12.53
CA ILE A 132 13.08 12.45 12.37
C ILE A 132 12.80 12.98 10.94
N GLY A 133 12.48 12.12 9.98
CA GLY A 133 12.08 12.52 8.62
C GLY A 133 10.60 12.86 8.54
N ASP A 134 10.22 13.78 7.64
CA ASP A 134 8.81 14.12 7.40
C ASP A 134 8.02 12.87 6.98
N ALA A 135 6.79 12.75 7.48
CA ALA A 135 5.94 11.63 7.09
C ALA A 135 5.60 11.68 5.59
N GLY A 136 5.49 10.51 4.96
CA GLY A 136 5.16 10.38 3.54
C GLY A 136 3.66 10.58 3.31
N ASN A 137 3.29 11.20 2.20
CA ASN A 137 1.90 11.47 1.84
C ASN A 137 1.16 10.22 1.37
N VAL A 138 -0.09 10.06 1.83
CA VAL A 138 -1.06 9.10 1.26
C VAL A 138 -2.06 9.85 0.40
N SER A 139 -2.06 9.58 -0.90
CA SER A 139 -3.05 10.10 -1.84
C SER A 139 -3.86 8.97 -2.45
N ILE A 140 -5.16 8.98 -2.21
CA ILE A 140 -6.09 7.97 -2.75
C ILE A 140 -7.17 8.69 -3.54
N LYS A 141 -7.25 8.36 -4.82
CA LYS A 141 -8.30 8.81 -5.73
C LYS A 141 -9.10 7.60 -6.18
N ALA A 142 -10.39 7.58 -5.87
CA ALA A 142 -11.31 6.54 -6.32
C ALA A 142 -12.68 7.15 -6.59
N ASP A 143 -13.40 6.63 -7.59
CA ASP A 143 -14.79 7.04 -7.80
C ASP A 143 -15.68 6.62 -6.62
N SER A 144 -15.42 5.43 -6.08
CA SER A 144 -16.02 4.93 -4.84
C SER A 144 -14.98 4.32 -3.92
N LEU A 145 -15.00 4.72 -2.64
CA LEU A 145 -14.24 4.09 -1.57
C LEU A 145 -15.22 3.50 -0.54
N THR A 146 -15.08 2.22 -0.25
CA THR A 146 -15.84 1.53 0.81
C THR A 146 -14.87 0.93 1.81
N ILE A 147 -15.05 1.25 3.08
CA ILE A 147 -14.30 0.67 4.20
C ILE A 147 -15.31 0.02 5.15
N SER A 148 -15.14 -1.28 5.42
CA SER A 148 -16.03 -2.04 6.31
C SER A 148 -15.26 -3.01 7.20
N ASP A 149 -15.94 -3.54 8.21
CA ASP A 149 -15.50 -4.71 8.97
C ASP A 149 -14.09 -4.60 9.59
N GLY A 150 -13.70 -3.41 10.06
CA GLY A 150 -12.37 -3.16 10.63
C GLY A 150 -11.28 -2.84 9.60
N GLY A 151 -11.67 -2.59 8.35
CA GLY A 151 -10.80 -2.00 7.34
C GLY A 151 -10.33 -0.61 7.74
N PHE A 152 -9.13 -0.21 7.30
CA PHE A 152 -8.56 1.08 7.69
C PHE A 152 -7.64 1.68 6.62
N ILE A 153 -7.49 3.01 6.69
CA ILE A 153 -6.45 3.76 6.01
C ILE A 153 -5.80 4.61 7.09
N TYR A 154 -4.50 4.45 7.25
CA TYR A 154 -3.71 5.17 8.24
C TYR A 154 -2.50 5.80 7.59
N GLY A 155 -2.38 7.12 7.72
CA GLY A 155 -1.26 7.93 7.27
C GLY A 155 -0.88 8.93 8.35
N ASP A 156 0.41 9.14 8.60
CA ASP A 156 0.89 10.19 9.51
C ASP A 156 1.02 11.58 8.82
N THR A 157 0.32 11.74 7.69
CA THR A 157 0.26 12.97 6.87
C THR A 157 -1.16 13.26 6.43
N ASP A 158 -1.38 14.46 5.88
CA ASP A 158 -2.63 14.93 5.25
C ASP A 158 -3.16 13.91 4.24
N SER A 159 -3.94 12.95 4.73
CA SER A 159 -4.53 11.88 3.94
C SER A 159 -5.70 12.47 3.16
N ILE A 160 -5.48 12.78 1.88
CA ILE A 160 -6.54 13.30 1.02
C ILE A 160 -7.21 12.14 0.29
N VAL A 161 -8.43 11.83 0.73
CA VAL A 161 -9.32 10.84 0.11
C VAL A 161 -10.43 11.57 -0.65
N TYR A 162 -10.43 11.49 -1.98
CA TYR A 162 -11.52 12.03 -2.80
C TYR A 162 -12.53 10.93 -3.13
N GLY A 163 -13.73 10.99 -2.55
CA GLY A 163 -14.89 10.16 -2.89
C GLY A 163 -16.18 10.89 -2.53
N LYS A 164 -17.11 11.05 -3.47
CA LYS A 164 -18.35 11.81 -3.23
C LYS A 164 -19.28 11.05 -2.25
N ARG A 165 -19.65 11.74 -1.16
CA ARG A 165 -20.56 11.42 -0.03
C ARG A 165 -19.92 10.66 1.17
N GLN A 166 -19.66 11.48 2.21
CA GLN A 166 -19.13 11.27 3.59
C GLN A 166 -19.83 10.14 4.42
N PRO A 167 -19.26 9.63 5.55
CA PRO A 167 -18.33 10.32 6.45
C PRO A 167 -17.03 9.63 6.92
N ILE A 168 -16.03 10.48 7.16
CA ILE A 168 -15.03 10.55 8.24
C ILE A 168 -14.87 9.33 9.17
N PHE A 169 -13.66 8.77 9.24
CA PHE A 169 -13.11 8.21 10.48
C PHE A 169 -11.63 8.64 10.66
N GLN A 170 -11.39 9.61 11.55
CA GLN A 170 -10.15 9.67 12.30
C GLN A 170 -10.32 8.73 13.49
N GLN A 171 -9.55 7.64 13.55
CA GLN A 171 -9.37 6.92 14.82
C GLN A 171 -7.95 7.20 15.32
N LYS A 172 -7.87 8.13 16.27
CA LYS A 172 -6.73 8.25 17.18
C LYS A 172 -6.53 6.89 17.86
N PHE A 173 -5.36 6.30 17.75
CA PHE A 173 -4.89 5.31 18.72
C PHE A 173 -3.57 5.75 19.33
N GLY A 174 -3.62 5.85 20.67
CA GLY A 174 -2.57 5.49 21.62
C GLY A 174 -1.16 5.97 21.35
N ASN A 175 -0.73 6.94 22.15
CA ASN A 175 0.67 7.06 22.52
C ASN A 175 1.14 5.71 23.10
N TRP A 176 2.19 5.14 22.54
CA TRP A 176 2.96 4.12 23.23
C TRP A 176 3.90 4.84 24.19
N ASN A 177 3.48 4.93 25.45
CA ASN A 177 4.28 4.84 26.69
C ASN A 177 3.38 5.06 27.90
#